data_AF-A0AAD9G5E2-F1
#
_entry.id   AF-A0AAD9G5E2-F1
#
_cell.length_a   1.000
_cell.length_b   1.000
_cell.length_c   1.000
_cell.angle_alpha   90.00
_cell.angle_beta   90.00
_cell.angle_gamma   90.00
#
_symmetry.space_group_name_H-M   'P 1'
#
loop_
_entity.id
_entity.type
_entity.pdbx_description
1 polymer ?
#
loop_
_entity_poly.entity_id
_entity_poly.type
_entity_poly.pdbx_seq_one_letter_code
_entity_poly.pdbx_strand_id
1 'polypeptide(L)'
;MIHIVKDLDRDKVLLDGHLFSTGNPFEGDNLESDSVSEVVKYMVNKVLAFKHEATSHNRVPGASAALSHQPSSPAHRLANNCEARALAFVERVLQGSSRTQSGGDIYDAISFFCQQEHVSICPVSQDARPVQMRMTGDVSKGLFQVEVQVCMQFKVIELTPRSPTPAPTGDEGFSSLESEMDSPRDNLNEWAVLEGSLSRQFTLGQLSAPGTITIHCVSPTKS
;
A
#
# COMPACT_ATOMS: atom_id res chain seq x y z
N MET A 1 -23.50 -6.73 2.34
CA MET A 1 -22.38 -6.51 3.28
C MET A 1 -21.18 -7.21 2.68
N ILE A 2 -20.25 -6.45 2.09
CA ILE A 2 -19.05 -7.04 1.47
C ILE A 2 -17.99 -7.08 2.57
N HIS A 3 -17.75 -8.29 3.11
CA HIS A 3 -16.63 -8.52 4.01
C HIS A 3 -15.37 -8.60 3.16
N ILE A 4 -14.56 -7.55 3.19
CA ILE A 4 -13.19 -7.61 2.68
C ILE A 4 -12.37 -8.21 3.82
N VAL A 5 -12.35 -9.54 3.92
CA VAL A 5 -11.43 -10.25 4.80
C VAL A 5 -10.06 -10.17 4.14
N LYS A 6 -9.26 -9.21 4.58
CA LYS A 6 -7.83 -9.19 4.30
C LYS A 6 -7.11 -10.01 5.34
N ASP A 7 -6.11 -10.76 4.89
CA ASP A 7 -5.13 -11.42 5.73
C ASP A 7 -4.14 -10.36 6.26
N LEU A 8 -4.65 -9.41 7.05
CA LEU A 8 -3.82 -8.39 7.72
C LEU A 8 -2.72 -9.05 8.56
N ASP A 9 -2.88 -10.33 8.91
CA ASP A 9 -1.92 -11.21 9.60
C ASP A 9 -0.58 -11.36 8.86
N ARG A 10 -0.56 -11.18 7.53
CA ARG A 10 0.69 -11.22 6.72
C ARG A 10 1.26 -9.84 6.40
N ASP A 11 0.51 -8.79 6.70
CA ASP A 11 0.74 -7.46 6.19
C ASP A 11 1.47 -6.58 7.20
N LYS A 12 2.64 -6.08 6.82
CA LYS A 12 3.44 -5.16 7.63
C LYS A 12 3.09 -3.72 7.27
N VAL A 13 2.76 -2.90 8.27
CA VAL A 13 2.48 -1.46 8.10
C VAL A 13 3.49 -0.68 8.93
N LEU A 14 4.20 0.25 8.31
CA LEU A 14 5.10 1.18 8.97
C LEU A 14 4.40 2.53 9.11
N LEU A 15 3.94 2.87 10.31
CA LEU A 15 3.13 4.05 10.58
C LEU A 15 3.90 5.02 11.48
N ASP A 16 4.25 6.20 10.96
CA ASP A 16 5.13 7.17 11.61
C ASP A 16 6.48 6.57 12.10
N GLY A 17 6.99 5.55 11.40
CA GLY A 17 8.20 4.82 11.79
C GLY A 17 7.99 3.67 12.78
N HIS A 18 6.77 3.45 13.25
CA HIS A 18 6.41 2.28 14.07
C HIS A 18 5.93 1.14 13.19
N LEU A 19 6.60 -0.02 13.28
CA LEU A 19 6.24 -1.20 12.52
C LEU A 19 5.14 -1.97 13.26
N PHE A 20 3.98 -2.08 12.62
CA PHE A 20 2.86 -2.91 13.04
C PHE A 20 2.89 -4.20 12.22
N SER A 21 2.91 -5.33 12.92
CA SER A 21 2.83 -6.67 12.34
C SER A 21 1.71 -7.40 13.08
N THR A 22 0.71 -7.86 12.35
CA THR A 22 -0.50 -8.44 12.94
C THR A 22 -0.30 -9.90 13.40
N GLY A 23 0.81 -10.54 13.01
CA GLY A 23 1.24 -11.83 13.56
C GLY A 23 2.04 -11.70 14.86
N ASN A 24 1.42 -11.95 16.01
CA ASN A 24 2.10 -12.17 17.28
C ASN A 24 2.51 -13.67 17.39
N PRO A 25 3.80 -14.04 17.43
CA PRO A 25 4.23 -15.43 17.60
C PRO A 25 4.06 -15.97 19.04
N PHE A 26 3.40 -15.23 19.93
CA PHE A 26 3.23 -15.55 21.35
C PHE A 26 1.79 -15.33 21.84
N GLU A 27 0.77 -15.63 21.04
CA GLU A 27 -0.60 -15.75 21.57
C GLU A 27 -0.70 -17.01 22.44
N GLY A 28 -0.28 -16.88 23.70
CA GLY A 28 -0.64 -17.80 24.77
C GLY A 28 -2.04 -17.47 25.27
N ASP A 29 -3.03 -18.25 24.85
CA ASP A 29 -4.25 -18.74 25.52
C ASP A 29 -5.05 -17.90 26.53
N ASN A 30 -4.78 -16.62 26.79
CA ASN A 30 -5.61 -15.81 27.70
C ASN A 30 -5.40 -14.30 27.50
N LEU A 31 -6.20 -13.69 26.63
CA LEU A 31 -6.73 -12.35 26.86
C LEU A 31 -7.84 -12.11 25.83
N GLU A 32 -8.96 -11.52 26.25
CA GLU A 32 -10.00 -11.03 25.36
C GLU A 32 -9.35 -10.24 24.22
N SER A 33 -9.29 -10.86 23.03
CA SER A 33 -8.70 -10.27 21.85
C SER A 33 -9.53 -9.05 21.50
N ASP A 34 -9.03 -7.88 21.91
CA ASP A 34 -9.55 -6.58 21.54
C ASP A 34 -9.59 -6.54 20.00
N SER A 35 -10.78 -6.78 19.44
CA SER A 35 -11.00 -7.18 18.04
C SER A 35 -10.61 -6.12 17.01
N VAL A 36 -10.14 -4.97 17.48
CA VAL A 36 -9.72 -3.83 16.69
C VAL A 36 -8.21 -3.89 16.49
N SER A 37 -7.78 -3.86 15.23
CA SER A 37 -6.37 -3.82 14.84
C SER A 37 -5.62 -2.66 15.53
N GLU A 38 -4.40 -2.93 16.00
CA GLU A 38 -3.51 -1.92 16.61
C GLU A 38 -3.23 -0.73 15.67
N VAL A 39 -3.19 -0.97 14.36
CA VAL A 39 -3.08 0.09 13.34
C VAL A 39 -4.28 1.03 13.42
N VAL A 40 -5.49 0.48 13.51
CA VAL A 40 -6.74 1.25 13.62
C VAL A 40 -6.72 2.08 14.90
N LYS A 41 -6.40 1.46 16.04
CA LYS A 41 -6.33 2.16 17.34
C LYS A 41 -5.35 3.33 17.28
N TYR A 42 -4.14 3.11 16.77
CA TYR A 42 -3.12 4.15 16.67
C TYR A 42 -3.57 5.31 15.78
N MET A 43 -4.10 5.01 14.58
CA MET A 43 -4.55 6.05 13.65
C MET A 43 -5.74 6.85 14.21
N VAL A 44 -6.73 6.19 14.81
CA VAL A 44 -7.88 6.87 15.42
C VAL A 44 -7.43 7.79 16.55
N ASN A 45 -6.53 7.32 17.42
CA ASN A 45 -5.98 8.13 18.51
C ASN A 45 -5.27 9.39 18.00
N LYS A 46 -4.50 9.30 16.91
CA LYS A 46 -3.85 10.45 16.29
C LYS A 46 -4.85 11.46 15.72
N VAL A 47 -5.91 10.99 15.05
CA VAL A 47 -6.97 11.87 14.53
C VAL A 47 -7.72 12.56 15.67
N LEU A 48 -8.06 11.84 16.74
CA LEU A 48 -8.74 12.40 17.90
C LEU A 48 -7.88 13.43 18.63
N ALA A 49 -6.59 13.14 18.84
CA ALA A 49 -5.63 14.06 19.43
C ALA A 49 -5.53 15.36 18.62
N PHE A 50 -5.38 15.26 17.29
CA PHE A 50 -5.38 16.41 16.39
C PHE A 50 -6.66 17.25 16.52
N LYS A 51 -7.84 16.61 16.53
CA LYS A 51 -9.11 17.33 16.66
C LYS A 51 -9.25 18.04 18.01
N HIS A 52 -8.79 17.41 19.09
CA HIS A 52 -8.80 18.01 20.41
C HIS A 52 -7.91 19.27 20.46
N GLU A 53 -6.71 19.17 19.88
CA GLU A 53 -5.77 20.28 19.79
C GLU A 53 -6.30 21.42 18.92
N ALA A 54 -6.84 21.12 17.73
CA ALA A 54 -7.45 22.09 16.84
C ALA A 54 -8.69 22.79 17.44
N THR A 55 -9.47 22.09 18.25
CA THR A 55 -10.61 22.70 18.96
C THR A 55 -10.13 23.64 20.07
N SER A 56 -9.06 23.26 20.77
CA SER A 56 -8.47 24.07 21.85
C SER A 56 -7.80 25.32 21.30
N HIS A 57 -7.12 25.21 20.15
CA HIS A 57 -6.45 26.33 19.49
C HIS A 57 -7.43 27.40 18.98
N ASN A 58 -8.61 26.99 18.53
CA ASN A 58 -9.63 27.90 18.01
C ASN A 58 -10.55 28.50 19.10
N ARG A 59 -10.43 28.09 20.36
CA ARG A 59 -11.19 28.71 21.46
C ARG A 59 -10.55 30.03 21.87
N VAL A 60 -11.16 31.13 21.40
CA VAL A 60 -10.89 32.48 21.94
C VAL A 60 -11.25 32.50 23.43
N PRO A 61 -10.36 32.95 24.34
CA PRO A 61 -10.67 33.12 25.74
C PRO A 61 -11.74 34.21 25.89
N GLY A 62 -13.00 33.83 26.11
CA GLY A 62 -14.09 34.78 26.37
C GLY A 62 -15.46 34.44 25.75
N ALA A 63 -15.56 33.49 24.82
CA ALA A 63 -16.82 33.20 24.10
C ALA A 63 -17.60 31.98 24.61
N SER A 64 -17.41 31.56 25.87
CA SER A 64 -18.00 30.31 26.42
C SER A 64 -19.02 30.54 27.55
N ALA A 65 -19.98 31.44 27.35
CA ALA A 65 -21.09 31.60 28.30
C ALA A 65 -22.47 31.86 27.67
N ALA A 66 -22.66 31.65 26.37
CA ALA A 66 -24.00 31.71 25.78
C ALA A 66 -24.05 30.88 24.49
N LEU A 67 -24.60 29.67 24.58
CA LEU A 67 -25.55 29.11 23.60
C LEU A 67 -26.07 27.79 24.16
N SER A 68 -27.21 27.96 24.82
CA SER A 68 -28.12 26.97 25.38
C SER A 68 -28.56 25.90 24.38
N HIS A 69 -28.61 24.66 24.88
CA HIS A 69 -29.60 23.62 24.55
C HIS A 69 -30.39 23.80 23.24
N GLN A 70 -29.93 23.14 22.17
CA GLN A 70 -30.80 22.69 21.08
C GLN A 70 -30.92 21.16 21.12
N PRO A 71 -32.12 20.58 20.92
CA PRO A 71 -32.29 19.14 20.82
C PRO A 71 -31.63 18.68 19.51
N SER A 72 -30.48 18.02 19.65
CA SER A 72 -29.71 17.51 18.52
C SER A 72 -30.50 16.41 17.80
N SER A 73 -30.83 16.66 16.52
CA SER A 73 -31.38 15.63 15.64
C SER A 73 -30.42 14.42 15.57
N PRO A 74 -30.89 13.20 15.28
CA PRO A 74 -30.00 12.05 15.11
C PRO A 74 -28.85 12.31 14.12
N ALA A 75 -29.11 13.05 13.05
CA ALA A 75 -28.09 13.52 12.09
C ALA A 75 -27.08 14.50 12.71
N HIS A 76 -27.52 15.38 13.61
CA HIS A 76 -26.65 16.30 14.36
C HIS A 76 -25.83 15.57 15.45
N ARG A 77 -26.35 14.46 15.99
CA ARG A 77 -25.60 13.58 16.92
C ARG A 77 -24.52 12.78 16.18
N LEU A 78 -24.82 12.25 14.99
CA LEU A 78 -23.85 11.61 14.09
C LEU A 78 -22.78 12.61 13.61
N ALA A 79 -23.17 13.84 13.29
CA ALA A 79 -22.23 14.91 12.93
C ALA A 79 -21.32 15.33 14.10
N ASN A 80 -21.77 15.19 15.35
CA ASN A 80 -20.96 15.47 16.55
C ASN A 80 -20.09 14.30 17.00
N ASN A 81 -20.22 13.12 16.38
CA ASN A 81 -19.47 11.94 16.83
C ASN A 81 -18.04 11.96 16.25
N CYS A 82 -17.14 12.63 16.97
CA CYS A 82 -15.75 12.80 16.58
C CYS A 82 -15.04 11.47 16.31
N GLU A 83 -15.37 10.44 17.09
CA GLU A 83 -14.85 9.09 16.95
C GLU A 83 -15.36 8.41 15.68
N ALA A 84 -16.67 8.44 15.41
CA ALA A 84 -17.22 7.90 14.17
C ALA A 84 -16.60 8.55 12.91
N ARG A 85 -16.34 9.87 12.95
CA ARG A 85 -15.63 10.56 11.86
C ARG A 85 -14.17 10.13 11.73
N ALA A 86 -13.50 9.89 12.86
CA ALA A 86 -12.12 9.39 12.86
C ALA A 86 -12.07 7.98 12.28
N LEU A 87 -12.95 7.08 12.74
CA LEU A 87 -13.10 5.73 12.23
C LEU A 87 -13.40 5.70 10.72
N ALA A 88 -14.38 6.47 10.25
CA ALA A 88 -14.70 6.55 8.82
C ALA A 88 -13.53 7.12 8.00
N PHE A 89 -12.72 8.01 8.58
CA PHE A 89 -11.51 8.49 7.93
C PHE A 89 -10.44 7.40 7.85
N VAL A 90 -10.16 6.72 8.96
CA VAL A 90 -9.19 5.62 9.04
C VAL A 90 -9.59 4.46 8.13
N GLU A 91 -10.87 4.07 8.13
CA GLU A 91 -11.42 3.05 7.23
C GLU A 91 -11.13 3.42 5.76
N ARG A 92 -11.37 4.67 5.36
CA ARG A 92 -11.08 5.11 3.98
C ARG A 92 -9.59 5.02 3.65
N VAL A 93 -8.72 5.38 4.58
CA VAL A 93 -7.27 5.28 4.39
C VAL A 93 -6.88 3.82 4.21
N LEU A 94 -7.32 2.94 5.12
CA LEU A 94 -7.02 1.51 5.08
C LEU A 94 -7.59 0.83 3.84
N GLN A 95 -8.81 1.19 3.44
CA GLN A 95 -9.42 0.70 2.21
C GLN A 95 -8.67 1.18 0.97
N GLY A 96 -8.19 2.43 1.00
CA GLY A 96 -7.37 3.01 -0.06
C GLY A 96 -6.00 2.36 -0.16
N SER A 97 -5.32 2.09 0.96
CA SER A 97 -4.04 1.38 1.03
C SER A 97 -4.18 -0.12 0.71
N SER A 98 -5.39 -0.62 0.80
CA SER A 98 -5.70 -2.03 0.63
C SER A 98 -5.43 -2.52 -0.80
N ARG A 99 -5.80 -1.71 -1.81
CA ARG A 99 -5.50 -1.96 -3.22
C ARG A 99 -4.03 -1.71 -3.58
N THR A 100 -3.38 -0.83 -2.83
CA THR A 100 -1.97 -0.49 -3.08
C THR A 100 -1.05 -1.61 -2.61
N GLN A 101 -1.40 -2.29 -1.52
CA GLN A 101 -0.62 -3.35 -0.90
C GLN A 101 -0.52 -4.65 -1.71
N SER A 102 -1.57 -5.03 -2.44
CA SER A 102 -1.48 -6.15 -3.38
C SER A 102 -0.68 -5.78 -4.64
N GLY A 103 -0.23 -4.53 -4.74
CA GLY A 103 0.39 -3.99 -5.94
C GLY A 103 -0.55 -3.92 -7.11
N GLY A 104 -1.88 -4.03 -6.92
CA GLY A 104 -2.84 -4.11 -8.02
C GLY A 104 -2.75 -2.89 -8.94
N ASP A 105 -2.83 -1.69 -8.35
CA ASP A 105 -2.71 -0.43 -9.12
C ASP A 105 -1.33 -0.32 -9.83
N ILE A 106 -0.26 -0.78 -9.18
CA ILE A 106 1.10 -0.72 -9.72
C ILE A 106 1.25 -1.73 -10.87
N TYR A 107 0.74 -2.94 -10.69
CA TYR A 107 0.69 -3.99 -11.69
C TYR A 107 -0.12 -3.54 -12.90
N ASP A 108 -1.30 -2.94 -12.69
CA ASP A 108 -2.14 -2.42 -13.76
C ASP A 108 -1.40 -1.35 -14.57
N ALA A 109 -0.67 -0.45 -13.90
CA ALA A 109 0.16 0.55 -14.56
C ALA A 109 1.29 -0.09 -15.37
N ILE A 110 2.03 -1.05 -14.79
CA ILE A 110 3.10 -1.77 -15.50
C ILE A 110 2.53 -2.53 -16.70
N SER A 111 1.45 -3.27 -16.51
CA SER A 111 0.75 -4.02 -17.56
C SER A 111 0.30 -3.11 -18.70
N PHE A 112 -0.20 -1.92 -18.37
CA PHE A 112 -0.55 -0.90 -19.36
C PHE A 112 0.66 -0.42 -20.19
N PHE A 113 1.86 -0.32 -19.61
CA PHE A 113 3.07 0.04 -20.35
C PHE A 113 3.69 -1.15 -21.11
N CYS A 114 3.58 -2.35 -20.56
CA CYS A 114 4.17 -3.58 -21.08
C CYS A 114 3.19 -4.37 -21.97
N GLN A 115 2.31 -3.72 -22.74
CA GLN A 115 1.31 -4.34 -23.65
C GLN A 115 1.93 -5.18 -24.79
N GLN A 116 2.77 -6.15 -24.46
CA GLN A 116 3.39 -7.08 -25.39
C GLN A 116 2.91 -8.49 -25.05
N GLU A 117 2.43 -9.21 -26.06
CA GLU A 117 1.85 -10.56 -25.91
C GLU A 117 2.86 -11.62 -25.44
N HIS A 118 4.15 -11.28 -25.38
CA HIS A 118 5.24 -12.21 -25.09
C HIS A 118 5.91 -11.99 -23.73
N VAL A 119 5.33 -11.19 -22.84
CA VAL A 119 5.89 -10.96 -21.50
C VAL A 119 4.91 -11.34 -20.40
N SER A 120 5.44 -11.92 -19.33
CA SER A 120 4.73 -12.14 -18.07
C SER A 120 5.30 -11.19 -17.02
N ILE A 121 4.42 -10.58 -16.23
CA ILE A 121 4.80 -9.70 -15.13
C ILE A 121 4.52 -10.46 -13.83
N CYS A 122 5.57 -10.74 -13.07
CA CYS A 122 5.50 -11.50 -11.83
C CYS A 122 5.85 -10.60 -10.64
N PRO A 123 4.95 -10.40 -9.65
CA PRO A 123 5.31 -9.67 -8.43
C PRO A 123 6.37 -10.42 -7.63
N VAL A 124 7.33 -9.69 -7.08
CA VAL A 124 8.39 -10.22 -6.21
C VAL A 124 7.93 -10.08 -4.76
N SER A 125 7.24 -11.10 -4.26
CA SER A 125 6.60 -11.08 -2.94
C SER A 125 7.58 -11.19 -1.77
N GLN A 126 8.74 -11.81 -1.98
CA GLN A 126 9.73 -12.09 -0.93
C GLN A 126 10.38 -10.82 -0.35
N ASP A 127 10.40 -9.73 -1.13
CA ASP A 127 10.98 -8.43 -0.77
C ASP A 127 9.92 -7.34 -0.59
N ALA A 128 8.66 -7.74 -0.34
CA ALA A 128 7.57 -6.80 -0.11
C ALA A 128 7.88 -5.89 1.08
N ARG A 129 8.09 -4.60 0.79
CA ARG A 129 8.32 -3.57 1.80
C ARG A 129 7.02 -3.30 2.58
N PRO A 130 7.09 -2.99 3.89
CA PRO A 130 5.92 -2.56 4.64
C PRO A 130 5.24 -1.36 3.97
N VAL A 131 3.91 -1.32 4.02
CA VAL A 131 3.16 -0.13 3.60
C VAL A 131 3.55 1.02 4.51
N GLN A 132 4.11 2.07 3.94
CA GLN A 132 4.52 3.22 4.71
C GLN A 132 3.36 4.20 4.82
N MET A 133 3.07 4.63 6.03
CA MET A 133 2.03 5.60 6.32
C MET A 133 2.63 6.70 7.20
N ARG A 134 2.43 7.94 6.79
CA ARG A 134 2.88 9.11 7.53
C ARG A 134 1.70 10.03 7.81
N MET A 135 1.48 10.32 9.08
CA MET A 135 0.44 11.23 9.53
C MET A 135 1.01 12.60 9.82
N THR A 136 0.37 13.62 9.26
CA THR A 136 0.76 15.02 9.46
C THR A 136 -0.46 15.83 9.85
N GLY A 137 -0.33 16.61 10.93
CA GLY A 137 -1.35 17.53 11.39
C GLY A 137 -0.82 18.95 11.38
N ASP A 138 -1.54 19.86 10.72
CA ASP A 138 -1.32 21.30 10.78
C ASP A 138 -2.51 21.92 11.50
N VAL A 139 -2.35 22.12 12.81
CA VAL A 139 -3.38 22.68 13.70
C VAL A 139 -3.77 24.10 13.27
N SER A 140 -2.79 24.89 12.80
CA SER A 140 -3.01 26.27 12.38
C SER A 140 -3.90 26.37 11.13
N LYS A 141 -3.82 25.37 10.25
CA LYS A 141 -4.65 25.26 9.04
C LYS A 141 -5.87 24.36 9.22
N GLY A 142 -6.01 23.70 10.36
CA GLY A 142 -7.05 22.69 10.59
C GLY A 142 -6.96 21.49 9.64
N LEU A 143 -5.76 21.17 9.14
CA LEU A 143 -5.52 20.09 8.18
C LEU A 143 -4.90 18.88 8.86
N PHE A 144 -5.48 17.70 8.64
CA PHE A 144 -4.88 16.42 9.01
C PHE A 144 -4.79 15.56 7.77
N GLN A 145 -3.60 15.05 7.48
CA GLN A 145 -3.31 14.30 6.28
C GLN A 145 -2.61 12.98 6.62
N VAL A 146 -2.98 11.93 5.91
CA VAL A 146 -2.25 10.66 5.89
C VAL A 146 -1.68 10.49 4.50
N GLU A 147 -0.37 10.38 4.40
CA GLU A 147 0.33 9.97 3.19
C GLU A 147 0.60 8.48 3.27
N VAL A 148 0.24 7.76 2.22
CA VAL A 148 0.47 6.33 2.05
C VAL A 148 1.44 6.14 0.91
N GLN A 149 2.51 5.39 1.16
CA GLN A 149 3.47 4.98 0.14
C GLN A 149 3.59 3.46 0.13
N VAL A 150 3.48 2.88 -1.06
CA VAL A 150 3.73 1.46 -1.30
C VAL A 150 4.78 1.31 -2.37
N CYS A 151 5.69 0.37 -2.17
CA CYS A 151 6.65 0.01 -3.19
C CYS A 151 6.70 -1.50 -3.37
N MET A 152 6.69 -1.93 -4.61
CA MET A 152 6.75 -3.34 -5.00
C MET A 152 7.66 -3.51 -6.20
N GLN A 153 8.33 -4.66 -6.23
CA GLN A 153 9.14 -5.09 -7.36
C GLN A 153 8.40 -6.13 -8.19
N PHE A 154 8.64 -6.11 -9.49
CA PHE A 154 8.07 -7.02 -10.46
C PHE A 154 9.18 -7.50 -11.39
N LYS A 155 9.21 -8.79 -11.68
CA LYS A 155 10.04 -9.37 -12.73
C LYS A 155 9.24 -9.44 -14.01
N VAL A 156 9.83 -8.97 -15.10
CA VAL A 156 9.27 -9.14 -16.44
C VAL A 156 10.01 -10.29 -17.11
N ILE A 157 9.26 -11.30 -17.50
CA ILE A 157 9.77 -12.56 -18.02
C ILE A 157 9.32 -12.70 -19.46
N GLU A 158 10.25 -12.95 -20.38
CA GLU A 158 9.89 -13.26 -21.77
C GLU A 158 9.35 -14.70 -21.88
N LEU A 159 8.11 -14.85 -22.37
CA LEU A 159 7.41 -16.12 -22.50
C LEU A 159 7.80 -16.89 -23.78
N THR A 160 8.43 -16.23 -24.75
CA THR A 160 8.91 -16.85 -25.98
C THR A 160 10.25 -16.24 -26.34
N PRO A 161 11.37 -16.97 -26.22
CA PRO A 161 12.65 -16.43 -26.67
C PRO A 161 12.52 -16.14 -28.16
N ARG A 162 12.74 -14.89 -28.57
CA ARG A 162 12.86 -14.55 -30.00
C ARG A 162 13.86 -15.52 -30.61
N SER A 163 13.41 -16.26 -31.62
CA SER A 163 14.27 -17.15 -32.39
C SER A 163 15.49 -16.33 -32.82
N PRO A 164 16.73 -16.77 -32.58
CA PRO A 164 17.89 -16.05 -33.07
C PRO A 164 17.69 -15.89 -34.57
N THR A 165 17.69 -14.65 -35.06
CA THR A 165 17.70 -14.40 -36.50
C THR A 165 18.86 -15.23 -37.05
N PRO A 166 18.61 -16.21 -37.94
CA PRO A 166 19.69 -17.01 -38.48
C PRO A 166 20.65 -16.03 -39.17
N ALA A 167 21.87 -15.94 -38.64
CA ALA A 167 22.95 -15.36 -39.40
C ALA A 167 22.99 -16.08 -40.76
N PRO A 168 23.26 -15.40 -41.88
CA PRO A 168 23.42 -16.08 -43.15
C PRO A 168 24.61 -17.03 -43.01
N THR A 169 24.32 -18.31 -42.81
CA THR A 169 25.30 -19.40 -42.79
C THR A 169 25.86 -19.56 -44.19
N GLY A 170 27.07 -19.04 -44.39
CA GLY A 170 27.99 -19.59 -45.36
C GLY A 170 28.75 -20.75 -44.73
N ASP A 171 28.75 -21.86 -45.44
CA ASP A 171 29.60 -23.05 -45.32
C ASP A 171 29.31 -24.14 -44.27
N GLU A 172 29.45 -25.36 -44.80
CA GLU A 172 29.13 -26.67 -44.24
C GLU A 172 30.24 -27.20 -43.31
N GLY A 173 29.89 -28.05 -42.33
CA GLY A 173 30.87 -28.94 -41.72
C GLY A 173 30.57 -29.47 -40.32
N PHE A 174 30.10 -30.72 -40.28
CA PHE A 174 30.39 -31.77 -39.28
C PHE A 174 29.76 -31.80 -37.86
N SER A 175 29.38 -33.04 -37.55
CA SER A 175 28.73 -33.66 -36.38
C SER A 175 29.49 -33.54 -35.05
N SER A 176 28.75 -33.46 -33.93
CA SER A 176 28.90 -34.42 -32.83
C SER A 176 27.73 -34.33 -31.84
N LEU A 177 26.99 -35.43 -31.70
CA LEU A 177 26.18 -35.72 -30.51
C LEU A 177 27.15 -36.03 -29.35
N GLU A 178 26.98 -35.39 -28.19
CA GLU A 178 26.96 -36.02 -26.85
C GLU A 178 26.82 -35.00 -25.71
N SER A 179 26.14 -35.46 -24.64
CA SER A 179 26.13 -34.97 -23.25
C SER A 179 25.37 -33.68 -22.91
N GLU A 180 24.28 -33.79 -22.16
CA GLU A 180 24.30 -33.58 -20.70
C GLU A 180 22.93 -33.86 -20.08
N MET A 181 22.94 -34.76 -19.08
CA MET A 181 21.89 -34.98 -18.11
C MET A 181 22.20 -34.07 -16.92
N ASP A 182 21.17 -33.48 -16.30
CA ASP A 182 21.10 -32.87 -14.94
C ASP A 182 20.99 -31.32 -14.82
N SER A 183 19.72 -30.85 -14.72
CA SER A 183 19.12 -29.74 -13.90
C SER A 183 19.78 -28.32 -13.78
N PRO A 184 19.04 -27.19 -13.54
CA PRO A 184 17.61 -27.01 -13.27
C PRO A 184 16.89 -26.03 -14.25
N ARG A 185 15.56 -26.02 -14.17
CA ARG A 185 14.69 -25.03 -14.83
C ARG A 185 14.89 -23.64 -14.23
N ASP A 186 15.80 -22.81 -14.75
CA ASP A 186 15.97 -21.43 -14.23
C ASP A 186 16.27 -20.34 -15.26
N ASN A 187 16.13 -20.61 -16.57
CA ASN A 187 16.35 -19.58 -17.61
C ASN A 187 15.04 -19.20 -18.33
N LEU A 188 13.99 -18.89 -17.57
CA LEU A 188 13.03 -17.91 -18.06
C LEU A 188 13.81 -16.59 -18.11
N ASN A 189 14.19 -16.13 -19.30
CA ASN A 189 15.03 -14.94 -19.47
C ASN A 189 14.35 -13.75 -18.78
N GLU A 190 14.81 -13.43 -17.57
CA GLU A 190 14.42 -12.24 -16.82
C GLU A 190 14.84 -11.04 -17.64
N TRP A 191 13.87 -10.43 -18.31
CA TRP A 191 14.09 -9.36 -19.27
C TRP A 191 14.34 -8.02 -18.57
N ALA A 192 13.63 -7.78 -17.47
CA ALA A 192 13.80 -6.60 -16.64
C ALA A 192 13.26 -6.83 -15.22
N VAL A 193 13.83 -6.10 -14.26
CA VAL A 193 13.20 -5.87 -12.96
C VAL A 193 12.61 -4.48 -12.98
N LEU A 194 11.35 -4.36 -12.57
CA LEU A 194 10.65 -3.09 -12.44
C LEU A 194 10.32 -2.85 -10.97
N GLU A 195 10.68 -1.68 -10.48
CA GLU A 195 10.26 -1.20 -9.17
C GLU A 195 9.16 -0.15 -9.36
N GLY A 196 7.96 -0.46 -8.87
CA GLY A 196 6.84 0.47 -8.86
C GLY A 196 6.65 1.07 -7.47
N SER A 197 6.43 2.38 -7.42
CA SER A 197 6.10 3.13 -6.21
C SER A 197 4.78 3.86 -6.40
N LEU A 198 3.87 3.73 -5.44
CA LEU A 198 2.58 4.42 -5.41
C LEU A 198 2.50 5.31 -4.18
N SER A 199 2.24 6.60 -4.39
CA SER A 199 1.94 7.57 -3.32
C SER A 199 0.49 8.05 -3.42
N ARG A 200 -0.21 8.08 -2.27
CA ARG A 200 -1.56 8.62 -2.12
C ARG A 200 -1.66 9.48 -0.87
N GLN A 201 -2.46 10.53 -0.95
CA GLN A 201 -2.74 11.40 0.18
C GLN A 201 -4.23 11.39 0.51
N PHE A 202 -4.54 11.29 1.81
CA PHE A 202 -5.88 11.35 2.36
C PHE A 202 -5.96 12.53 3.32
N THR A 203 -6.86 13.47 3.07
CA THR A 203 -7.08 14.62 3.96
C THR A 203 -8.38 14.42 4.75
N LEU A 204 -8.34 14.63 6.06
CA LEU A 204 -9.51 14.51 6.92
C LEU A 204 -10.62 15.46 6.46
N GLY A 205 -11.81 14.89 6.21
CA GLY A 205 -12.98 15.65 5.75
C GLY A 205 -12.99 15.98 4.26
N GLN A 206 -12.01 15.53 3.48
CA GLN A 206 -11.97 15.69 2.03
C GLN A 206 -12.06 14.34 1.31
N LEU A 207 -12.44 14.39 0.03
CA LEU A 207 -12.35 13.23 -0.86
C LEU A 207 -10.88 12.95 -1.17
N SER A 208 -10.54 11.67 -1.34
CA SER A 208 -9.18 11.25 -1.67
C SER A 208 -8.78 11.76 -3.05
N ALA A 209 -7.57 12.33 -3.14
CA ALA A 209 -6.98 12.68 -4.42
C ALA A 209 -6.51 11.40 -5.15
N PRO A 210 -6.43 11.40 -6.50
CA PRO A 210 -5.78 10.34 -7.24
C PRO A 210 -4.35 10.10 -6.76
N GLY A 211 -3.92 8.85 -6.74
CA GLY A 211 -2.53 8.49 -6.44
C GLY A 211 -1.60 8.76 -7.60
N THR A 212 -0.31 8.87 -7.32
CA THR A 212 0.75 8.92 -8.33
C THR A 212 1.51 7.60 -8.31
N ILE A 213 1.71 7.01 -9.49
CA ILE A 213 2.54 5.82 -9.68
C ILE A 213 3.81 6.23 -10.40
N THR A 214 4.96 5.74 -9.92
CA THR A 214 6.26 5.89 -10.57
C THR A 214 6.85 4.51 -10.77
N ILE A 215 7.35 4.22 -11.96
CA ILE A 215 7.95 2.93 -12.31
C ILE A 215 9.40 3.18 -12.71
N HIS A 216 10.32 2.45 -12.10
CA HIS A 216 11.74 2.47 -12.38
C HIS A 216 12.19 1.11 -12.89
N CYS A 217 12.98 1.09 -13.97
CA CYS A 217 13.68 -0.12 -14.37
C CYS A 217 14.95 -0.26 -13.52
N VAL A 218 15.05 -1.34 -12.75
CA VAL A 218 16.19 -1.63 -11.90
C VAL A 218 17.14 -2.53 -12.69
N SER A 219 18.36 -2.05 -12.95
CA SER A 219 19.36 -2.88 -13.62
C SER A 219 19.77 -4.04 -12.71
N PRO A 220 19.84 -5.28 -13.21
CA PRO A 220 20.38 -6.38 -12.41
C PRO A 220 21.83 -6.04 -12.07
N THR A 221 22.11 -5.88 -10.77
CA THR A 221 23.49 -5.79 -10.29
C THR A 221 24.11 -7.14 -10.57
N LYS A 222 25.06 -7.19 -11.52
CA LYS A 222 25.90 -8.37 -11.72
C LYS A 222 26.70 -8.58 -10.43
N SER A 223 26.30 -9.55 -9.62
CA SER A 223 27.11 -10.10 -8.52
C SER A 223 28.18 -11.02 -9.07
#